data_AF-A0A920N028-F1
#
_entry.id   AF-A0A920N028-F1
#
_cell.length_a   1.000
_cell.length_b   1.000
_cell.length_c   1.000
_cell.angle_alpha   90.00
_cell.angle_beta   90.00
_cell.angle_gamma   90.00
#
_symmetry.space_group_name_H-M   'P 1'
#
loop_
_entity.id
_entity.type
_entity.pdbx_description
1 polymer ?
#
loop_
_entity_poly.entity_id
_entity_poly.type
_entity_poly.pdbx_seq_one_letter_code
_entity_poly.pdbx_strand_id
1 'polypeptide(L)'
;MATQNAWLQAGLNVDDKAKRFSAYVKGFRKEMITLSLASGYRHPSQFTGDDIEFSAGVNRFSTLADVLDYRADPVSNEEVMAAVREAEAESVA
;
A
#
# COMPACT_ATOMS: atom_id res chain seq x y z
N MET A 1 -8.88 14.40 5.37
CA MET A 1 -10.12 15.19 5.21
C MET A 1 -10.34 15.34 3.72
N ALA A 2 -11.51 14.99 3.19
CA ALA A 2 -11.85 15.15 1.78
C ALA A 2 -12.83 16.33 1.58
N THR A 3 -12.56 17.47 2.22
CA THR A 3 -13.36 18.70 2.11
C THR A 3 -12.49 19.84 1.63
N GLN A 4 -13.00 20.65 0.70
CA GLN A 4 -12.34 21.85 0.18
C GLN A 4 -12.71 23.11 1.00
N ASN A 5 -13.57 22.99 2.01
CA ASN A 5 -14.01 24.13 2.82
C ASN A 5 -12.98 24.47 3.91
N ALA A 6 -12.39 25.66 3.84
CA ALA A 6 -11.33 26.13 4.75
C ALA A 6 -11.76 26.18 6.23
N TRP A 7 -13.02 26.52 6.53
CA TRP A 7 -13.50 26.56 7.93
C TRP A 7 -13.54 25.16 8.56
N LEU A 8 -13.94 24.15 7.79
CA LEU A 8 -13.93 22.75 8.24
C LEU A 8 -12.50 22.20 8.33
N GLN A 9 -11.60 22.64 7.45
CA GLN A 9 -10.18 22.28 7.51
C GLN A 9 -9.48 22.90 8.73
N ALA A 10 -9.90 24.08 9.20
CA ALA A 10 -9.31 24.75 10.36
C ALA A 10 -9.44 23.96 11.67
N GLY A 11 -10.36 23.00 11.76
CA GLY A 11 -10.45 22.05 12.89
C GLY A 11 -9.35 20.96 12.89
N LEU A 12 -8.48 20.93 11.88
CA LEU A 12 -7.41 19.94 11.73
C LEU A 12 -6.14 20.41 12.45
N ASN A 13 -5.85 19.84 13.62
CA ASN A 13 -4.53 20.02 14.25
C ASN A 13 -3.50 19.10 13.57
N VAL A 14 -2.53 19.70 12.89
CA VAL A 14 -1.48 18.98 12.12
C VAL A 14 -0.55 18.21 13.04
N ASP A 15 -0.11 18.79 14.16
CA ASP A 15 0.87 18.17 15.07
C ASP A 15 0.32 16.90 15.72
N ASP A 16 -0.94 16.90 16.15
CA ASP A 16 -1.59 15.72 16.72
C ASP A 16 -1.80 14.64 15.65
N LYS A 17 -2.34 15.03 14.49
CA LYS A 17 -2.70 14.06 13.44
C LYS A 17 -1.47 13.46 12.76
N ALA A 18 -0.39 14.21 12.64
CA ALA A 18 0.89 13.69 12.15
C ALA A 18 1.42 12.58 13.07
N LYS A 19 1.38 12.79 14.39
CA LYS A 19 1.77 11.76 15.38
C LYS A 19 0.89 10.51 15.28
N ARG A 20 -0.42 10.69 15.21
CA ARG A 20 -1.39 9.58 15.07
C ARG A 20 -1.16 8.80 13.77
N PHE A 21 -0.93 9.49 12.66
CA PHE A 21 -0.61 8.86 11.38
C PHE A 21 0.69 8.08 11.45
N SER A 22 1.75 8.65 12.04
CA SER A 22 3.04 7.95 12.23
C SER A 22 2.87 6.66 13.04
N ALA A 23 2.10 6.70 14.13
CA ALA A 23 1.81 5.53 14.94
C ALA A 23 1.04 4.46 14.14
N TYR A 24 0.02 4.86 13.38
CA TYR A 24 -0.74 3.96 12.50
C TYR A 24 0.16 3.30 11.45
N VAL A 25 0.95 4.07 10.70
CA VAL A 25 1.85 3.54 9.66
C VAL A 25 2.86 2.56 10.24
N LYS A 26 3.39 2.82 11.44
CA LYS A 26 4.30 1.90 12.14
C LYS A 26 3.63 0.58 12.51
N GLY A 27 2.38 0.63 12.98
CA GLY A 27 1.58 -0.58 13.26
C GLY A 27 1.31 -1.38 12.00
N PHE A 28 0.76 -0.70 10.98
CA PHE A 28 0.45 -1.28 9.68
C PHE A 28 1.65 -1.97 9.02
N ARG A 29 2.85 -1.37 9.07
CA ARG A 29 4.07 -2.00 8.54
C ARG A 29 4.38 -3.33 9.21
N LYS A 30 4.21 -3.43 10.53
CA LYS A 30 4.43 -4.68 11.26
C LYS A 30 3.43 -5.74 10.83
N GLU A 31 2.14 -5.38 10.78
CA GLU A 31 1.07 -6.28 10.36
C GLU A 31 1.26 -6.79 8.92
N MET A 32 1.62 -5.92 7.99
CA MET A 32 1.86 -6.27 6.59
C MET A 32 3.04 -7.24 6.42
N ILE A 33 4.14 -7.03 7.15
CA ILE A 33 5.29 -7.95 7.13
C ILE A 33 4.91 -9.30 7.74
N THR A 34 4.20 -9.30 8.87
CA THR A 34 3.71 -10.53 9.49
C THR A 34 2.77 -11.30 8.57
N LEU A 35 1.84 -10.62 7.88
CA LEU A 35 0.96 -11.22 6.89
C LEU A 35 1.74 -11.84 5.74
N SER A 36 2.72 -11.11 5.19
CA SER A 36 3.57 -11.62 4.11
C SER A 36 4.27 -12.92 4.51
N LEU A 37 4.88 -12.92 5.69
CA LEU A 37 5.56 -14.11 6.24
C LEU A 37 4.59 -15.28 6.48
N ALA A 38 3.38 -15.00 6.96
CA ALA A 38 2.34 -16.01 7.16
C ALA A 38 1.87 -16.64 5.85
N SER A 39 1.83 -15.86 4.77
CA SER A 39 1.54 -16.33 3.41
C SER A 39 2.73 -17.03 2.72
N GLY A 40 3.91 -17.10 3.36
CA GLY A 40 5.11 -17.72 2.81
C GLY A 40 6.03 -16.78 2.01
N TYR A 41 5.69 -15.49 1.93
CA TYR A 41 6.49 -14.48 1.24
C TYR A 41 7.45 -13.77 2.19
N ARG A 42 8.62 -13.38 1.67
CA ARG A 42 9.64 -12.66 2.45
C ARG A 42 9.45 -11.15 2.41
N HIS A 43 8.72 -10.66 1.42
CA HIS A 43 8.46 -9.24 1.23
C HIS A 43 7.05 -9.01 0.66
N PRO A 44 6.31 -7.96 1.12
CA PRO A 44 4.95 -7.69 0.63
C PRO A 44 4.86 -7.41 -0.88
N SER A 45 5.93 -6.94 -1.52
CA SER A 45 5.94 -6.72 -2.97
C SER A 45 5.86 -8.01 -3.80
N GLN A 46 5.97 -9.17 -3.16
CA GLN A 46 5.88 -10.46 -3.84
C GLN A 46 4.43 -10.90 -4.08
N PHE A 47 3.45 -10.24 -3.43
CA PHE A 47 2.05 -10.49 -3.70
C PHE A 47 1.68 -10.07 -5.11
N THR A 48 0.97 -10.96 -5.80
CA THR A 48 0.39 -10.77 -7.12
C THR A 48 -1.14 -10.76 -7.03
N GLY A 49 -1.81 -10.34 -8.10
CA GLY A 49 -3.27 -10.38 -8.16
C GLY A 49 -3.85 -11.80 -8.16
N ASP A 50 -3.03 -12.82 -8.42
CA ASP A 50 -3.45 -14.22 -8.39
C ASP A 50 -3.39 -14.82 -6.96
N ASP A 51 -2.69 -14.15 -6.02
CA ASP A 51 -2.60 -14.57 -4.60
C ASP A 51 -3.83 -14.17 -3.76
N ILE A 52 -4.69 -13.28 -4.29
CA ILE A 52 -5.83 -12.70 -3.56
C ILE A 52 -7.12 -13.17 -4.22
N GLU A 53 -7.98 -13.82 -3.46
CA GLU A 53 -9.27 -14.32 -3.94
C GLU A 53 -10.44 -13.49 -3.36
N PHE A 54 -11.37 -13.09 -4.22
CA PHE A 54 -12.60 -12.42 -3.84
C PHE A 54 -13.80 -13.35 -3.97
N SER A 55 -14.74 -13.20 -3.05
CA SER A 55 -16.10 -13.70 -3.24
C SER A 55 -16.88 -12.71 -4.11
N ALA A 56 -17.03 -13.04 -5.39
CA ALA A 56 -17.68 -12.21 -6.39
C ALA A 56 -19.21 -12.44 -6.49
N GLY A 57 -19.77 -13.25 -5.58
CA GLY A 57 -21.18 -13.60 -5.55
C GLY A 57 -21.45 -14.90 -4.81
N VAL A 58 -22.66 -15.44 -4.96
CA VAL A 58 -23.03 -16.72 -4.32
C VAL A 58 -22.17 -17.83 -4.92
N ASN A 59 -21.22 -18.31 -4.12
CA ASN A 59 -20.36 -19.45 -4.44
C ASN A 59 -19.45 -19.24 -5.68
N ARG A 60 -19.14 -17.98 -6.02
CA ARG A 60 -18.17 -17.66 -7.07
C ARG A 60 -16.96 -16.99 -6.45
N PHE A 61 -15.82 -17.65 -6.59
CA PHE A 61 -14.52 -17.13 -6.22
C PHE A 61 -13.75 -16.76 -7.48
N SER A 62 -13.09 -15.61 -7.47
CA SER A 62 -12.27 -15.14 -8.59
C SER A 62 -11.09 -14.37 -8.02
N THR A 63 -9.94 -14.47 -8.67
CA THR A 63 -8.75 -13.77 -8.20
C THR A 63 -8.91 -12.26 -8.40
N LEU A 64 -8.15 -11.47 -7.64
CA LEU A 64 -8.08 -10.02 -7.79
C LEU A 64 -7.66 -9.63 -9.22
N ALA A 65 -6.73 -10.38 -9.81
CA ALA A 65 -6.28 -10.17 -11.18
C ALA A 65 -7.43 -10.29 -12.19
N ASP A 66 -8.29 -11.32 -12.04
CA ASP A 66 -9.41 -11.55 -12.95
C ASP A 66 -10.55 -10.54 -12.72
N VAL A 67 -10.77 -10.11 -11.47
CA VAL A 67 -11.81 -9.13 -11.14
C VAL A 67 -11.46 -7.73 -11.65
N LEU A 68 -10.19 -7.33 -11.56
CA LEU A 68 -9.72 -6.04 -12.04
C LEU A 68 -9.28 -6.05 -13.51
N ASP A 69 -9.20 -7.22 -14.13
CA ASP A 69 -8.62 -7.43 -15.47
C ASP A 69 -7.23 -6.78 -15.61
N TYR A 70 -6.43 -6.89 -14.54
CA TYR A 70 -5.14 -6.23 -14.43
C TYR A 70 -4.11 -7.14 -13.80
N ARG A 71 -2.96 -7.28 -14.47
CA ARG A 71 -1.76 -7.93 -13.97
C ARG A 71 -0.61 -6.94 -14.11
N ALA A 72 0.03 -6.64 -12.99
CA ALA A 72 1.22 -5.79 -13.01
C ALA A 72 2.37 -6.55 -13.68
N ASP A 73 3.14 -5.85 -14.51
CA ASP A 73 4.37 -6.40 -15.06
C ASP A 73 5.35 -6.70 -13.91
N PRO A 74 6.06 -7.83 -13.96
CA PRO A 74 7.03 -8.17 -12.92
C PRO A 74 8.17 -7.14 -12.94
N VAL A 75 8.41 -6.52 -11.80
CA VAL A 75 9.51 -5.56 -11.61
C VAL A 75 10.58 -6.20 -10.73
N SER A 76 11.83 -6.09 -11.15
CA SER A 76 12.96 -6.56 -10.38
C SER A 76 13.26 -5.64 -9.20
N ASN A 77 13.85 -6.19 -8.14
CA ASN A 77 14.31 -5.36 -7.02
C ASN A 77 15.36 -4.32 -7.45
N GLU A 78 16.14 -4.61 -8.49
CA GLU A 78 17.15 -3.68 -9.01
C GLU A 78 16.50 -2.43 -9.61
N GLU A 79 15.44 -2.61 -10.42
CA GLU A 79 14.66 -1.52 -10.99
C GLU A 79 13.97 -0.69 -9.91
N VAL A 80 13.39 -1.35 -8.90
CA VAL A 80 12.78 -0.64 -7.76
C VAL A 80 13.82 0.20 -7.02
N MET A 81 15.00 -0.37 -6.73
CA MET A 81 16.05 0.35 -6.00
C MET A 81 16.66 1.48 -6.84
N ALA A 82 16.71 1.35 -8.17
CA ALA A 82 17.12 2.43 -9.05
C ALA A 82 16.14 3.60 -8.99
N ALA A 83 14.83 3.34 -9.09
CA ALA A 83 13.79 4.37 -9.00
C ALA A 83 13.77 5.06 -7.63
N VAL A 84 13.97 4.32 -6.53
CA VAL A 84 14.06 4.92 -5.19
C VAL A 84 15.25 5.87 -5.07
N ARG A 85 16.42 5.49 -5.60
CA ARG A 85 17.61 6.35 -5.58
C ARG A 85 17.42 7.63 -6.39
N GLU A 86 16.75 7.52 -7.53
CA GLU A 86 16.39 8.68 -8.36
C GLU A 86 15.46 9.65 -7.59
N ALA A 87 14.40 9.12 -6.98
CA ALA A 87 13.47 9.92 -6.18
C ALA A 87 14.14 10.56 -4.94
N GLU A 88 15.06 9.86 -4.28
CA GLU A 88 15.85 10.41 -3.18
C GLU A 88 16.75 11.57 -3.66
N ALA A 89 17.39 11.43 -4.83
CA ALA A 89 18.23 12.48 -5.41
C ALA A 89 17.43 13.74 -5.78
N GLU A 90 16.20 13.59 -6.27
CA GLU A 90 15.30 14.71 -6.57
C GLU A 90 14.79 15.43 -5.31
N SER A 91 14.57 14.71 -4.21
CA SER A 91 14.05 15.29 -2.96
C SER A 91 15.05 16.17 -2.19
N VAL A 92 16.34 16.05 -2.53
CA VAL A 92 17.44 16.78 -1.89
C VAL A 92 17.85 18.03 -2.69
N ALA A 93 17.34 18.17 -3.92
CA ALA A 93 17.53 19.34 -4.80
C ALA A 93 16.45 20.42 -4.57
#